data_AF-A0A2J8VVD1-F1
#
_entry.id   AF-A0A2J8VVD1-F1
#
_cell.length_a   1.000
_cell.length_b   1.000
_cell.length_c   1.000
_cell.angle_alpha   90.00
_cell.angle_beta   90.00
_cell.angle_gamma   90.00
#
_symmetry.space_group_name_H-M   'P 1'
#
loop_
_entity.id
_entity.type
_entity.pdbx_description
1 polymer ?
#
loop_
_entity_poly.entity_id
_entity_poly.type
_entity_poly.pdbx_seq_one_letter_code
_entity_poly.pdbx_strand_id
1 'polypeptide(L)'
;MKIFCSRANPTTGSVEWLEEDEHYDFHQEIARSSYADMLHDKDRNVKYYQGIRAAVSRVKDRGQKALVLDIGTGTGLLSMMAVTAGADFCYAIEVFKPMADAAVKIVE
;
A
#
# COMPACT_ATOMS: atom_id res chain seq x y z
N MET A 1 13.16 -21.20 -0.68
CA MET A 1 12.77 -20.32 0.45
C MET A 1 11.25 -20.25 0.48
N LYS A 2 10.59 -20.64 1.56
CA LYS A 2 9.11 -20.69 1.59
C LYS A 2 8.51 -19.28 1.73
N ILE A 3 7.38 -19.05 1.07
CA ILE A 3 6.68 -17.75 1.05
C ILE A 3 5.34 -17.92 1.79
N PHE A 4 4.98 -16.96 2.63
CA PHE A 4 3.66 -16.94 3.28
C PHE A 4 2.68 -16.11 2.43
N CYS A 5 1.61 -16.74 1.97
CA CYS A 5 0.55 -16.08 1.22
C CYS A 5 -0.76 -16.10 2.03
N SER A 6 -1.47 -14.97 2.07
CA SER A 6 -2.80 -14.93 2.67
C SER A 6 -3.84 -15.43 1.67
N ARG A 7 -4.65 -16.42 2.04
CA ARG A 7 -5.80 -16.88 1.24
C ARG A 7 -7.10 -16.79 2.04
N ALA A 8 -8.17 -16.42 1.35
CA ALA A 8 -9.52 -16.54 1.90
C ALA A 8 -9.94 -18.02 1.86
N ASN A 9 -10.31 -18.57 3.01
CA ASN A 9 -10.85 -19.92 3.10
C ASN A 9 -12.28 -19.91 2.52
N PRO A 10 -12.58 -20.72 1.49
CA PRO A 10 -13.87 -20.67 0.80
C PRO A 10 -15.03 -21.23 1.64
N THR A 11 -14.73 -21.97 2.71
CA THR A 11 -15.73 -22.60 3.58
C THR A 11 -16.04 -21.75 4.81
N THR A 12 -15.05 -21.05 5.36
CA THR A 12 -15.21 -20.25 6.59
C THR A 12 -15.25 -18.74 6.32
N GLY A 13 -14.75 -18.28 5.17
CA GLY A 13 -14.57 -16.87 4.85
C GLY A 13 -13.43 -16.18 5.61
N SER A 14 -12.69 -16.89 6.47
CA SER A 14 -11.54 -16.33 7.19
C SER A 14 -10.32 -16.18 6.28
N VAL A 15 -9.48 -15.19 6.57
CA VAL A 15 -8.14 -15.09 5.96
C VAL A 15 -7.19 -15.99 6.72
N GLU A 16 -6.56 -16.93 6.02
CA GLU A 16 -5.57 -17.87 6.54
C GLU A 16 -4.22 -17.63 5.87
N TRP A 17 -3.12 -17.95 6.57
CA TRP A 17 -1.76 -17.85 6.05
C TRP A 17 -1.25 -19.24 5.72
N LEU A 18 -0.87 -19.44 4.46
CA LEU A 18 -0.36 -20.72 3.95
C LEU A 18 1.10 -20.56 3.54
N GLU A 19 1.90 -21.59 3.81
CA GLU A 19 3.24 -21.72 3.22
C GLU A 19 3.10 -22.21 1.78
N GLU A 20 3.65 -21.43 0.85
CA GLU A 20 3.74 -21.73 -0.57
C GLU A 20 5.20 -21.89 -1.00
N ASP A 21 5.39 -22.56 -2.14
CA ASP A 21 6.68 -22.79 -2.77
C ASP A 21 7.35 -21.47 -3.22
N GLU A 22 8.67 -21.50 -3.39
CA GLU A 22 9.44 -20.32 -3.82
C GLU A 22 9.12 -19.88 -5.26
N HIS A 23 8.55 -20.77 -6.08
CA HIS A 23 8.10 -20.51 -7.43
C HIS A 23 6.60 -20.22 -7.54
N TYR A 24 5.99 -19.73 -6.46
CA TYR A 24 4.57 -19.38 -6.45
C TYR A 24 4.20 -18.41 -7.59
N ASP A 25 3.16 -18.74 -8.36
CA ASP A 25 2.71 -17.94 -9.49
C ASP A 25 1.92 -16.71 -9.01
N PHE A 26 2.64 -15.59 -8.90
CA PHE A 26 2.06 -14.30 -8.55
C PHE A 26 1.20 -13.68 -9.65
N HIS A 27 1.23 -14.18 -10.89
CA HIS A 27 0.51 -13.56 -12.01
C HIS A 27 -1.00 -13.58 -11.79
N GLN A 28 -1.54 -14.68 -11.26
CA GLN A 28 -2.98 -14.80 -11.03
C GLN A 28 -3.44 -13.95 -9.84
N GLU A 29 -2.62 -13.80 -8.80
CA GLU A 29 -2.93 -12.91 -7.67
C GLU A 29 -2.92 -11.44 -8.08
N ILE A 30 -1.92 -11.01 -8.87
CA ILE A 30 -1.90 -9.66 -9.43
C ILE A 30 -3.14 -9.44 -10.31
N ALA A 31 -3.42 -10.36 -11.23
CA ALA A 31 -4.53 -10.23 -12.18
C ALA A 31 -5.92 -10.19 -11.51
N ARG A 32 -6.07 -10.81 -10.33
CA ARG A 32 -7.32 -10.83 -9.57
C ARG A 32 -7.35 -9.82 -8.41
N SER A 33 -6.25 -9.13 -8.16
CA SER A 33 -6.21 -8.08 -7.15
C SER A 33 -7.13 -6.93 -7.53
N SER A 34 -7.60 -6.19 -6.52
CA SER A 34 -8.43 -5.00 -6.72
C SER A 34 -7.62 -3.73 -6.96
N TYR A 35 -6.30 -3.81 -7.20
CA TYR A 35 -5.44 -2.62 -7.33
C TYR A 35 -5.93 -1.68 -8.44
N ALA A 36 -6.32 -2.21 -9.60
CA ALA A 36 -6.81 -1.38 -10.71
C ALA A 36 -8.10 -0.63 -10.36
N ASP A 37 -9.10 -1.33 -9.81
CA ASP A 37 -10.37 -0.72 -9.38
C ASP A 37 -10.13 0.36 -8.33
N MET A 38 -9.28 0.07 -7.34
CA MET A 38 -8.89 1.01 -6.29
C MET A 38 -8.19 2.27 -6.84
N LEU A 39 -7.33 2.12 -7.85
CA LEU A 39 -6.66 3.26 -8.49
C LEU A 39 -7.61 4.10 -9.35
N HIS A 40 -8.62 3.49 -9.97
CA HIS A 40 -9.67 4.19 -10.71
C HIS A 40 -10.77 4.79 -9.82
N ASP A 41 -10.86 4.39 -8.54
CA ASP A 41 -11.78 4.98 -7.58
C ASP A 41 -11.38 6.43 -7.22
N LYS A 42 -12.01 7.37 -7.93
CA LYS A 42 -11.73 8.80 -7.79
C LYS A 42 -12.13 9.35 -6.43
N ASP A 43 -13.29 8.97 -5.89
CA ASP A 43 -13.76 9.51 -4.62
C ASP A 43 -12.83 9.06 -3.49
N ARG A 44 -12.52 7.76 -3.43
CA ARG A 44 -11.57 7.19 -2.47
C ARG A 44 -10.25 7.96 -2.49
N ASN A 45 -9.65 8.13 -3.67
CA ASN A 45 -8.36 8.79 -3.83
C ASN A 45 -8.39 10.27 -3.42
N VAL A 46 -9.48 10.99 -3.73
CA VAL A 46 -9.67 12.39 -3.31
C VAL A 46 -9.80 12.50 -1.80
N LYS A 47 -10.58 11.62 -1.16
CA LYS A 47 -10.82 11.65 0.29
C LYS A 47 -9.55 11.30 1.07
N TYR A 48 -8.79 10.29 0.64
CA TYR A 48 -7.47 10.01 1.21
C TYR A 48 -6.57 11.24 1.10
N TYR A 49 -6.50 11.86 -0.08
CA TYR A 49 -5.58 12.98 -0.27
C TYR A 49 -5.94 14.19 0.60
N GLN A 50 -7.23 14.50 0.73
CA GLN A 50 -7.72 15.55 1.64
C GLN A 50 -7.32 15.27 3.10
N GLY A 51 -7.54 14.03 3.56
CA GLY A 51 -7.17 13.61 4.92
C GLY A 51 -5.67 13.67 5.17
N ILE A 52 -4.87 13.17 4.23
CA ILE A 52 -3.39 13.18 4.28
C ILE A 52 -2.88 14.62 4.36
N ARG A 53 -3.35 15.51 3.48
CA ARG A 53 -2.95 16.93 3.51
C ARG A 53 -3.25 17.57 4.85
N ALA A 54 -4.46 17.40 5.35
CA ALA A 54 -4.84 17.97 6.64
C ALA A 54 -4.00 17.38 7.80
N ALA A 55 -3.68 16.08 7.77
CA ALA A 55 -2.87 15.43 8.80
C ALA A 55 -1.43 15.91 8.79
N VAL A 56 -0.80 15.97 7.60
CA VAL A 56 0.58 16.45 7.44
C VAL A 56 0.67 17.91 7.86
N SER A 57 -0.23 18.79 7.38
CA SER A 57 -0.24 20.21 7.79
C SER A 57 -0.31 20.37 9.30
N ARG A 58 -1.21 19.63 9.99
CA ARG A 58 -1.28 19.68 11.47
C ARG A 58 0.04 19.36 12.16
N VAL A 59 0.86 18.44 11.62
CA VAL A 59 2.18 18.12 12.19
C VAL A 59 3.17 19.24 11.90
N LYS A 60 3.21 19.73 10.66
CA LYS A 60 4.11 20.80 10.24
C LYS A 60 3.81 22.14 10.94
N ASP A 61 2.55 22.47 11.16
CA ASP A 61 2.10 23.67 11.88
C ASP A 61 2.56 23.69 13.35
N ARG A 62 2.83 22.51 13.93
CA ARG A 62 3.45 22.39 15.26
C ARG A 62 4.98 22.53 15.22
N GLY A 63 5.58 22.83 14.07
CA GLY A 63 7.02 22.90 13.87
C GLY A 63 7.72 21.54 13.95
N GLN A 64 6.99 20.44 13.79
CA GLN A 64 7.52 19.07 13.92
C GLN A 64 7.84 18.46 12.55
N LYS A 65 8.73 17.46 12.53
CA LYS A 65 8.91 16.60 11.37
C LYS A 65 7.71 15.67 11.20
N ALA A 66 7.14 15.64 10.00
CA ALA A 66 6.08 14.74 9.60
C ALA A 66 6.67 13.46 9.00
N LEU A 67 6.84 12.43 9.83
CA LEU A 67 7.20 11.08 9.40
C LEU A 67 5.93 10.25 9.25
N VAL A 68 5.71 9.71 8.06
CA VAL A 68 4.50 8.94 7.71
C VAL A 68 4.81 7.45 7.63
N LEU A 69 3.88 6.62 8.07
CA LEU A 69 3.89 5.17 7.88
C LEU A 69 2.67 4.79 7.03
N ASP A 70 2.92 4.20 5.86
CA ASP A 70 1.91 3.75 4.90
C ASP A 70 1.90 2.22 4.86
N ILE A 71 0.84 1.60 5.37
CA ILE A 71 0.73 0.13 5.52
C ILE A 71 -0.15 -0.42 4.40
N GLY A 72 0.40 -1.33 3.60
CA GLY A 72 -0.25 -1.83 2.38
C GLY A 72 -0.12 -0.80 1.26
N THR A 73 1.10 -0.35 1.00
CA THR A 73 1.34 0.79 0.10
C THR A 73 0.95 0.51 -1.36
N GLY A 74 0.85 -0.76 -1.76
CA GLY A 74 0.48 -1.15 -3.11
C GLY A 74 1.44 -0.53 -4.13
N THR A 75 0.97 0.46 -4.90
CA THR A 75 1.78 1.18 -5.88
C THR A 75 2.57 2.37 -5.32
N GLY A 76 2.48 2.66 -4.02
CA GLY A 76 3.08 3.87 -3.43
C GLY A 76 2.20 5.11 -3.48
N LEU A 77 0.94 5.01 -3.94
CA LEU A 77 0.06 6.16 -4.18
C LEU A 77 -0.09 7.07 -2.96
N LEU A 78 -0.40 6.50 -1.79
CA LEU A 78 -0.64 7.28 -0.58
C LEU A 78 0.64 7.88 -0.01
N SER A 79 1.76 7.16 -0.12
CA SER A 79 3.09 7.68 0.19
C SER A 79 3.46 8.89 -0.69
N MET A 80 3.21 8.83 -2.01
CA MET A 80 3.41 9.98 -2.90
C MET A 80 2.50 11.17 -2.55
N MET A 81 1.24 10.91 -2.16
CA MET A 81 0.34 11.94 -1.66
C MET A 81 0.87 12.59 -0.38
N ALA A 82 1.42 11.80 0.55
CA ALA A 82 2.00 12.28 1.80
C ALA A 82 3.23 13.17 1.56
N VAL A 83 4.16 12.74 0.70
CA VAL A 83 5.33 13.56 0.32
C VAL A 83 4.89 14.86 -0.36
N THR A 84 3.93 14.79 -1.29
CA THR A 84 3.40 16.00 -1.97
C THR A 84 2.73 16.96 -0.98
N ALA A 85 2.10 16.43 0.08
CA ALA A 85 1.52 17.21 1.15
C ALA A 85 2.54 17.87 2.10
N GLY A 86 3.84 17.55 1.96
CA GLY A 86 4.93 18.10 2.78
C GLY A 86 5.41 17.19 3.90
N ALA A 87 5.15 15.88 3.83
CA ALA A 87 5.80 14.92 4.73
C ALA A 87 7.32 14.94 4.53
N ASP A 88 8.08 14.87 5.62
CA ASP A 88 9.55 14.88 5.57
C ASP A 88 10.12 13.52 5.15
N PHE A 89 9.40 12.43 5.46
CA PHE A 89 9.75 11.07 5.03
C PHE A 89 8.53 10.14 5.15
N CYS A 90 8.47 9.12 4.29
CA CYS A 90 7.45 8.08 4.34
C CYS A 90 8.12 6.70 4.41
N TYR A 91 7.73 5.89 5.40
CA TYR A 91 8.01 4.46 5.43
C TYR A 91 6.81 3.73 4.82
N ALA A 92 7.00 3.14 3.64
CA ALA A 92 5.96 2.46 2.90
C ALA A 92 6.15 0.93 3.01
N ILE A 93 5.14 0.21 3.48
CA ILE A 93 5.22 -1.23 3.75
C ILE A 93 4.26 -1.95 2.80
N GLU A 94 4.77 -2.93 2.06
CA GLU A 94 3.97 -3.85 1.25
C GLU A 94 4.46 -5.28 1.49
N VAL A 95 3.53 -6.17 1.84
CA VAL A 95 3.82 -7.57 2.12
C VAL A 95 3.98 -8.36 0.82
N PHE A 96 3.25 -7.95 -0.21
CA PHE A 96 3.25 -8.62 -1.49
C PHE A 96 4.44 -8.16 -2.34
N LYS A 97 5.50 -8.98 -2.34
CA LYS A 97 6.79 -8.65 -2.96
C LYS A 97 6.68 -8.08 -4.39
N PRO A 98 5.88 -8.64 -5.32
CA PRO A 98 5.77 -8.06 -6.66
C PRO A 98 5.27 -6.62 -6.66
N MET A 99 4.36 -6.28 -5.74
CA MET A 99 3.87 -4.91 -5.59
C MET A 99 4.85 -4.01 -4.85
N ALA A 100 5.58 -4.53 -3.87
CA ALA A 100 6.69 -3.79 -3.26
C ALA A 100 7.74 -3.39 -4.33
N ASP A 101 8.12 -4.35 -5.20
CA ASP A 101 9.05 -4.10 -6.29
C ASP A 101 8.47 -3.11 -7.33
N ALA A 102 7.15 -3.11 -7.54
CA ALA A 102 6.47 -2.12 -8.39
C ALA A 102 6.46 -0.72 -7.75
N ALA A 103 6.18 -0.61 -6.44
CA ALA A 103 6.18 0.65 -5.71
C ALA A 103 7.54 1.34 -5.78
N VAL A 104 8.64 0.58 -5.60
CA VAL A 104 10.01 1.09 -5.74
C VAL A 104 10.19 1.73 -7.13
N LYS A 105 9.83 1.02 -8.21
CA LYS A 105 9.96 1.52 -9.59
C LYS A 105 9.07 2.72 -9.93
N ILE A 106 7.97 2.91 -9.22
CA ILE A 106 7.03 4.01 -9.46
C ILE A 106 7.49 5.27 -8.71
N VAL A 107 8.06 5.09 -7.52
CA VAL A 107 8.44 6.19 -6.62
C VAL A 107 9.86 6.70 -6.89
N GLU A 108 10.78 5.82 -7.31
CA GLU A 108 12.18 6.14 -7.66
C GLU A 108 12.37 6.35 -9.18
#